data_AF-A0A3D2IL79-F1
#
_entry.id   AF-A0A3D2IL79-F1
#
_cell.length_a   1.000
_cell.length_b   1.000
_cell.length_c   1.000
_cell.angle_alpha   90.00
_cell.angle_beta   90.00
_cell.angle_gamma   90.00
#
_symmetry.space_group_name_H-M   'P 1'
#
loop_
_entity.id
_entity.type
_entity.pdbx_description
1 polymer ?
#
loop_
_entity_poly.entity_id
_entity_poly.type
_entity_poly.pdbx_seq_one_letter_code
_entity_poly.pdbx_strand_id
1 'polypeptide(L)'
;KEWRKDKFLQKLEALLIVMNNENALVISGQGDVIEPDDNIATIGSGGSYALSAARAMSKHAKELTAKQIVEESLNIAADIDIYTNHNLSIIEIED
;
A
#
# COMPACT_ATOMS: atom_id res chain seq x y z
N LYS A 1 1.09 -9.88 -18.41
CA LYS A 1 1.52 -9.94 -19.85
C LYS A 1 0.81 -8.92 -20.72
N GLU A 2 -0.48 -8.64 -20.51
CA GLU A 2 -1.25 -7.69 -21.33
C GLU A 2 -0.87 -6.23 -21.08
N TRP A 3 -0.73 -5.81 -19.81
CA TRP A 3 -0.29 -4.46 -19.44
C TRP A 3 1.02 -4.05 -20.13
N ARG A 4 2.02 -4.94 -20.13
CA ARG A 4 3.31 -4.74 -20.81
C ARG A 4 3.23 -4.74 -22.34
N LYS A 5 2.14 -5.22 -22.96
CA LYS A 5 1.98 -5.26 -24.42
C LYS A 5 1.10 -4.14 -24.95
N ASP A 6 0.25 -3.56 -24.12
CA ASP A 6 -0.67 -2.50 -24.48
C ASP A 6 0.01 -1.11 -24.40
N LYS A 7 0.03 -0.39 -25.52
CA LYS A 7 0.67 0.94 -25.64
C LYS A 7 0.05 2.02 -24.75
N PHE A 8 -1.22 1.90 -24.37
CA PHE A 8 -1.89 2.84 -23.49
C PHE A 8 -1.58 2.51 -22.03
N LEU A 9 -1.64 1.23 -21.67
CA LEU A 9 -1.39 0.79 -20.29
C LEU A 9 0.07 1.00 -19.86
N GLN A 10 1.04 0.85 -20.77
CA GLN A 10 2.47 1.13 -20.49
C GLN A 10 2.77 2.57 -20.07
N LYS A 11 1.91 3.53 -20.44
CA LYS A 11 2.09 4.95 -20.10
C LYS A 11 1.52 5.31 -18.73
N LEU A 12 0.84 4.36 -18.08
CA LEU A 12 0.35 4.57 -16.73
C LEU A 12 1.55 4.49 -15.79
N GLU A 13 1.87 5.63 -15.16
CA GLU A 13 2.79 5.70 -14.02
C GLU A 13 2.13 5.16 -12.73
N ALA A 14 0.89 4.68 -12.83
CA ALA A 14 0.15 4.10 -11.72
C ALA A 14 0.77 2.77 -11.29
N LEU A 15 0.92 2.62 -9.98
CA LEU A 15 1.21 1.35 -9.32
C LEU A 15 -0.11 0.70 -8.89
N LEU A 16 -0.16 -0.62 -8.86
CA LEU A 16 -1.29 -1.40 -8.36
C LEU A 16 -0.82 -2.30 -7.23
N ILE A 17 -1.57 -2.33 -6.12
CA ILE A 17 -1.40 -3.34 -5.07
C ILE A 17 -2.50 -4.39 -5.24
N VAL A 18 -2.12 -5.66 -5.23
CA VAL A 18 -3.04 -6.79 -5.13
C VAL A 18 -2.62 -7.65 -3.94
N MET A 19 -3.59 -8.22 -3.22
CA MET A 19 -3.29 -9.08 -2.07
C MET A 19 -4.36 -10.17 -1.89
N ASN A 20 -3.95 -11.25 -1.23
CA ASN A 20 -4.82 -12.26 -0.65
C ASN A 20 -4.40 -12.52 0.82
N ASN A 21 -4.91 -13.57 1.45
CA ASN A 21 -4.56 -13.95 2.83
C ASN A 21 -3.10 -14.44 3.00
N GLU A 22 -2.37 -14.68 1.91
CA GLU A 22 -1.02 -15.26 1.94
C GLU A 22 0.06 -14.29 1.46
N ASN A 23 -0.22 -13.48 0.43
CA ASN A 23 0.75 -12.65 -0.26
C ASN A 23 0.16 -11.28 -0.63
N ALA A 24 1.03 -10.28 -0.67
CA ALA A 24 0.77 -8.97 -1.27
C ALA A 24 1.78 -8.71 -2.39
N LEU A 25 1.34 -8.13 -3.51
CA LEU A 25 2.19 -7.80 -4.65
C LEU A 25 1.95 -6.37 -5.10
N VAL A 26 3.03 -5.70 -5.48
CA VAL A 26 3.02 -4.40 -6.17
C VAL A 26 3.32 -4.64 -7.64
N ILE A 27 2.46 -4.12 -8.51
CA ILE A 27 2.56 -4.24 -9.96
C ILE A 27 2.78 -2.85 -10.56
N SER A 28 3.82 -2.69 -11.38
CA SER A 28 4.11 -1.43 -12.09
C SER A 28 3.50 -1.42 -13.50
N GLY A 29 3.29 -0.21 -14.05
CA GLY A 29 2.85 -0.06 -15.44
C GLY A 29 3.85 -0.59 -16.50
N GLN A 30 5.12 -0.79 -16.11
CA GLN A 30 6.14 -1.44 -16.94
C GLN A 30 6.05 -2.97 -16.92
N GLY A 31 5.23 -3.52 -16.01
CA GLY A 31 5.03 -4.95 -15.83
C GLY A 31 6.01 -5.59 -14.84
N ASP A 32 6.60 -4.80 -13.94
CA ASP A 32 7.34 -5.34 -12.79
C ASP A 32 6.35 -5.90 -11.78
N VAL A 33 6.74 -6.99 -11.11
CA VAL A 33 5.97 -7.62 -10.03
C VAL A 33 6.90 -7.75 -8.84
N ILE A 34 6.54 -7.09 -7.74
CA ILE A 34 7.39 -6.93 -6.55
C ILE A 34 6.62 -7.42 -5.34
N GLU A 35 7.20 -8.34 -4.58
CA GLU A 35 6.70 -8.78 -3.28
C GLU A 35 7.42 -7.99 -2.17
N PRO A 36 6.70 -7.39 -1.21
CA PRO A 36 7.31 -6.65 -0.11
C PRO A 36 7.86 -7.62 0.95
N ASP A 37 9.12 -7.41 1.37
CA ASP A 37 9.80 -8.29 2.35
C ASP A 37 9.13 -8.34 3.73
N ASP A 38 8.39 -7.28 4.09
CA ASP A 38 7.78 -7.12 5.41
C ASP A 38 6.25 -7.19 5.39
N ASN A 39 5.67 -7.72 4.31
CA ASN A 39 4.22 -7.86 4.11
C ASN A 39 3.44 -6.54 4.18
N ILE A 40 4.10 -5.39 4.04
CA ILE A 40 3.47 -4.07 4.02
C ILE A 40 3.79 -3.41 2.68
N ALA A 41 2.75 -3.03 1.94
CA ALA A 41 2.87 -2.29 0.69
C ALA A 41 2.05 -1.00 0.74
N THR A 42 2.60 0.06 0.15
CA THR A 42 1.94 1.36 0.02
C THR A 42 2.23 1.95 -1.35
N ILE A 43 1.27 2.68 -1.92
CA ILE A 43 1.42 3.43 -3.17
C ILE A 43 0.77 4.81 -3.00
N GLY A 44 1.03 5.74 -3.93
CA GLY A 44 0.47 7.10 -3.90
C GLY A 44 1.37 8.12 -3.18
N SER A 45 0.91 9.38 -3.11
CA SER A 45 1.71 10.52 -2.62
C SER A 45 2.13 10.37 -1.15
N GLY A 46 1.19 9.96 -0.29
CA GLY A 46 1.44 9.71 1.14
C GLY A 46 2.09 8.36 1.45
N GLY A 47 2.38 7.55 0.43
CA GLY A 47 2.77 6.14 0.60
C GLY A 47 4.00 5.95 1.50
N SER A 48 5.06 6.75 1.29
CA SER A 48 6.29 6.65 2.07
C SER A 48 6.09 6.95 3.57
N TYR A 49 5.17 7.87 3.91
CA TYR A 49 4.85 8.21 5.30
C TYR A 49 4.05 7.08 5.95
N ALA A 50 3.01 6.60 5.26
CA ALA A 50 2.21 5.47 5.72
C ALA A 50 3.09 4.21 5.91
N LEU A 51 3.98 3.91 4.95
CA LEU A 51 4.89 2.77 5.03
C LEU A 51 5.80 2.86 6.26
N SER A 52 6.37 4.03 6.50
CA SER A 52 7.26 4.27 7.64
C SER A 52 6.53 4.07 8.97
N ALA A 53 5.32 4.62 9.09
CA ALA A 53 4.48 4.47 10.28
C ALA A 53 4.04 3.02 10.51
N ALA A 54 3.53 2.36 9.45
CA ALA A 54 3.09 0.97 9.51
C ALA A 54 4.23 0.01 9.90
N ARG A 55 5.43 0.21 9.34
CA ARG A 55 6.63 -0.56 9.71
C ARG A 55 7.01 -0.40 11.18
N ALA A 56 6.98 0.84 11.67
CA ALA A 56 7.28 1.12 13.08
C ALA A 56 6.26 0.45 14.01
N MET A 57 4.96 0.59 13.73
CA MET A 57 3.90 -0.01 14.53
C MET A 57 3.92 -1.54 14.46
N SER A 58 4.03 -2.14 13.28
CA SER A 58 4.15 -3.60 13.12
C SER A 58 5.33 -4.18 13.91
N LYS A 59 6.44 -3.43 14.00
CA LYS A 59 7.63 -3.86 14.76
C LYS A 59 7.46 -3.70 16.28
N HIS A 60 6.81 -2.64 16.73
CA HIS A 60 6.88 -2.21 18.14
C HIS A 60 5.54 -2.27 18.92
N ALA A 61 4.40 -2.26 18.25
CA ALA A 61 3.06 -2.27 18.84
C ALA A 61 2.35 -3.58 18.49
N LYS A 62 2.76 -4.68 19.15
CA LYS A 62 2.33 -6.06 18.83
C LYS A 62 0.87 -6.34 19.17
N GLU A 63 0.26 -5.46 19.95
CA GLU A 63 -1.15 -5.48 20.35
C GLU A 63 -2.09 -4.93 19.29
N LEU A 64 -1.59 -4.19 18.30
CA LEU A 64 -2.41 -3.61 17.24
C LEU A 64 -2.76 -4.65 16.18
N THR A 65 -4.01 -4.62 15.73
CA THR A 65 -4.47 -5.41 14.58
C THR A 65 -3.97 -4.80 13.27
N ALA A 66 -3.99 -5.59 12.18
CA ALA A 66 -3.63 -5.09 10.84
C ALA A 66 -4.48 -3.87 10.44
N LYS A 67 -5.79 -3.91 10.71
CA LYS A 67 -6.71 -2.79 10.48
C LYS A 67 -6.28 -1.52 11.22
N GLN A 68 -5.96 -1.64 12.52
CA GLN A 68 -5.53 -0.51 13.35
C GLN A 68 -4.20 0.08 12.84
N ILE A 69 -3.25 -0.77 12.45
CA ILE A 69 -1.98 -0.33 11.86
C ILE A 69 -2.24 0.44 10.55
N VAL A 70 -3.10 -0.07 9.67
CA VAL A 70 -3.47 0.61 8.42
C VAL A 70 -4.10 1.96 8.70
N GLU A 71 -5.12 2.01 9.55
CA GLU A 71 -5.84 3.24 9.92
C GLU A 71 -4.90 4.32 10.48
N GLU A 72 -4.10 3.97 11.48
CA GLU A 72 -3.16 4.91 12.11
C GLU A 72 -2.07 5.36 11.12
N SER A 73 -1.57 4.46 10.28
CA SER A 73 -0.54 4.80 9.31
C SER A 73 -1.03 5.79 8.24
N LEU A 74 -2.29 5.64 7.80
CA LEU A 74 -2.93 6.54 6.85
C LEU A 74 -3.26 7.89 7.46
N ASN A 75 -3.67 7.92 8.74
CA ASN A 75 -3.85 9.19 9.48
C ASN A 75 -2.53 9.95 9.61
N ILE A 76 -1.44 9.28 9.98
CA ILE A 76 -0.09 9.89 10.02
C ILE A 76 0.31 10.42 8.64
N ALA A 77 0.01 9.69 7.56
CA ALA A 77 0.27 10.17 6.21
C ALA A 77 -0.58 11.41 5.86
N ALA A 78 -1.84 11.45 6.27
CA ALA A 78 -2.72 12.61 6.07
C ALA A 78 -2.27 13.86 6.86
N ASP A 79 -1.66 13.67 8.03
CA ASP A 79 -1.12 14.77 8.84
C ASP A 79 0.15 15.39 8.23
N ILE A 80 0.86 14.66 7.35
CA ILE A 80 2.18 15.05 6.81
C ILE A 80 2.10 15.43 5.32
N ASP A 81 1.41 14.64 4.50
CA ASP A 81 1.32 14.81 3.05
C ASP A 81 0.13 15.68 2.67
N ILE A 82 0.39 16.82 2.02
CA ILE A 82 -0.65 17.77 1.59
C ILE A 82 -1.65 17.19 0.57
N TYR A 83 -1.33 16.05 -0.05
CA TYR A 83 -2.17 15.36 -1.02
C TYR A 83 -2.96 14.18 -0.42
N THR A 84 -2.73 13.85 0.85
CA THR A 84 -3.42 12.80 1.59
C THR A 84 -4.35 13.44 2.63
N ASN A 85 -5.53 12.86 2.86
CA ASN A 85 -6.50 13.40 3.83
C ASN A 85 -7.06 12.29 4.73
N HIS A 86 -7.84 12.68 5.73
CA HIS A 86 -8.40 11.76 6.74
C HIS A 86 -9.67 11.01 6.30
N ASN A 87 -10.09 11.12 5.03
CA ASN A 87 -11.26 10.38 4.55
C ASN A 87 -10.80 8.99 4.09
N LEU A 88 -10.83 8.03 5.01
CA LEU A 88 -10.31 6.68 4.80
C LEU A 88 -11.40 5.70 4.36
N SER A 89 -11.03 4.75 3.49
CA SER A 89 -11.81 3.55 3.19
C SER A 89 -10.93 2.33 3.42
N ILE A 90 -11.30 1.50 4.39
CA ILE A 90 -10.52 0.35 4.82
C ILE A 90 -11.31 -0.91 4.50
N ILE A 91 -10.68 -1.84 3.77
CA ILE A 91 -11.25 -3.12 3.35
C ILE A 91 -10.37 -4.23 3.90
N GLU A 92 -11.00 -5.28 4.40
CA GLU A 92 -10.34 -6.47 4.95
C GLU A 92 -10.79 -7.69 4.14
N ILE A 93 -9.89 -8.66 3.97
CA ILE A 93 -10.25 -9.95 3.36
C ILE A 93 -10.76 -10.84 4.50
N GLU A 94 -11.97 -11.36 4.34
CA GLU A 94 -12.53 -12.34 5.27
C GLU A 94 -11.87 -13.72 5.06
N ASP A 95 -11.89 -14.56 6.10
CA ASP A 95 -11.37 -15.93 6.04
C ASP A 95 -12.13 -16.83 5.04
#